data_AF-A0A2H0LKA2-F1
#
_entry.id   AF-A0A2H0LKA2-F1
#
_cell.length_a   1.000
_cell.length_b   1.000
_cell.length_c   1.000
_cell.angle_alpha   90.00
_cell.angle_beta   90.00
_cell.angle_gamma   90.00
#
_symmetry.space_group_name_H-M   'P 1'
#
loop_
_entity.id
_entity.type
_entity.pdbx_description
1 polymer ?
#
loop_
_entity_poly.entity_id
_entity_poly.type
_entity_poly.pdbx_seq_one_letter_code
_entity_poly.pdbx_strand_id
1 'polypeptide(L)' 'MKRRLRVLISAGPTRERIDPVRFISNYSTGYMGGQLAAEALARGHRVTVVRGPTTEAFPRSARVIPVEDARSM' A
#
# COMPACT_ATOMS: atom_id res chain seq x y z
N MET A 1 -24.16 -4.60 16.14
CA MET A 1 -22.73 -4.22 16.21
C MET A 1 -22.05 -4.54 14.88
N LYS A 2 -21.31 -3.59 14.26
CA LYS A 2 -20.56 -3.88 13.01
C LYS A 2 -19.37 -4.80 13.33
N ARG A 3 -19.20 -5.89 12.58
CA ARG A 3 -18.07 -6.82 12.71
C ARG A 3 -16.75 -6.10 12.38
N ARG A 4 -15.76 -6.17 13.27
CA ARG A 4 -14.41 -5.66 13.01
C ARG A 4 -13.69 -6.56 12.00
N LEU A 5 -13.25 -5.98 10.88
CA LEU A 5 -12.53 -6.70 9.83
C LEU A 5 -11.02 -6.42 9.89
N ARG A 6 -10.27 -7.35 9.29
CA ARG A 6 -8.86 -7.15 8.92
C ARG A 6 -8.81 -6.86 7.43
N VAL A 7 -8.35 -5.68 7.05
CA VAL A 7 -8.28 -5.22 5.66
C VAL A 7 -6.82 -5.20 5.24
N LEU A 8 -6.53 -5.88 4.14
CA LEU A 8 -5.23 -5.84 3.47
C LEU A 8 -5.38 -4.98 2.22
N ILE A 9 -4.49 -4.00 2.04
CA ILE A 9 -4.48 -3.09 0.89
C ILE A 9 -3.10 -3.15 0.24
N SER A 10 -3.02 -3.45 -1.05
CA SER A 10 -1.83 -3.19 -1.87
C SER A 10 -1.91 -1.79 -2.45
N ALA A 11 -0.85 -0.98 -2.33
CA ALA A 11 -0.87 0.40 -2.80
C ALA A 11 0.46 0.86 -3.40
N GLY A 12 0.39 1.72 -4.42
CA GLY A 12 1.57 2.24 -5.11
C GLY A 12 2.08 1.30 -6.20
N PRO A 13 3.22 1.66 -6.83
CA PRO A 13 3.74 0.96 -7.99
C PRO A 13 4.69 -0.17 -7.60
N THR A 14 4.93 -1.13 -8.48
CA THR A 14 6.08 -2.05 -8.35
C THR A 14 7.20 -1.62 -9.29
N ARG A 15 8.43 -2.06 -9.04
CA ARG A 15 9.61 -1.79 -9.87
C ARG A 15 10.31 -3.10 -10.21
N GLU A 16 10.07 -3.61 -11.41
CA GLU A 16 10.69 -4.82 -11.93
C GLU A 16 12.06 -4.49 -12.52
N ARG A 17 13.15 -4.88 -11.84
CA ARG A 17 14.51 -4.56 -12.28
C ARG A 17 14.82 -5.21 -13.62
N ILE A 18 15.37 -4.41 -14.54
CA ILE A 18 16.01 -4.88 -15.77
C ILE A 18 17.52 -5.02 -15.52
N ASP A 19 18.10 -4.04 -14.84
CA ASP A 19 19.51 -3.96 -14.45
C ASP A 19 19.65 -3.10 -13.17
N PRO A 20 20.86 -2.76 -12.69
CA PRO A 20 21.03 -1.98 -11.45
C PRO A 20 20.39 -0.58 -11.44
N VAL A 21 20.04 -0.01 -12.60
CA VAL A 21 19.51 1.36 -12.72
C VAL A 21 18.09 1.37 -13.31
N ARG A 22 17.82 0.55 -14.32
CA ARG A 22 16.55 0.54 -15.04
C ARG A 22 15.58 -0.48 -14.47
N PHE A 23 14.31 -0.13 -14.49
CA PHE A 23 13.21 -1.01 -14.09
C PHE A 23 11.93 -0.67 -14.89
N ILE A 24 11.03 -1.64 -14.98
CA ILE A 24 9.66 -1.44 -15.48
C ILE A 24 8.78 -1.13 -14.27
N SER A 25 7.92 -0.11 -14.38
CA SER A 25 7.01 0.29 -13.31
C SER A 25 5.67 0.75 -13.87
N ASN A 26 4.73 1.03 -12.97
CA ASN A 26 3.44 1.64 -13.29
C ASN A 26 3.34 3.04 -12.66
N TYR A 27 2.41 3.86 -13.15
CA TYR A 27 2.26 5.27 -12.74
C TYR A 27 1.46 5.45 -11.43
N SER A 28 1.16 4.38 -10.71
CA SER A 28 0.37 4.49 -9.48
C SER A 28 1.11 5.34 -8.45
N THR A 29 0.44 6.37 -7.94
CA THR A 29 0.95 7.15 -6.81
C THR A 29 0.65 6.48 -5.47
N GLY A 30 -0.27 5.50 -5.43
CA GLY A 30 -0.74 4.90 -4.17
C GLY A 30 -1.74 5.75 -3.39
N TYR A 31 -2.06 6.96 -3.85
CA TYR A 31 -2.98 7.91 -3.19
C TYR A 31 -4.32 7.28 -2.78
N MET A 32 -4.98 6.59 -3.71
CA MET A 32 -6.26 5.95 -3.43
C MET A 32 -6.15 4.86 -2.35
N GLY A 33 -5.03 4.12 -2.32
CA GLY A 33 -4.77 3.14 -1.27
C GLY A 33 -4.64 3.79 0.11
N GLY A 34 -4.03 4.97 0.19
CA GLY A 34 -3.96 5.78 1.41
C GLY A 34 -5.34 6.22 1.90
N GLN A 35 -6.19 6.71 1.00
CA GLN A 35 -7.56 7.12 1.32
C GLN A 35 -8.43 5.94 1.79
N LEU A 36 -8.33 4.80 1.12
CA LEU A 36 -9.02 3.57 1.52
C LEU A 36 -8.56 3.07 2.91
N ALA A 37 -7.25 3.16 3.20
CA ALA A 37 -6.72 2.81 4.50
C ALA A 37 -7.27 3.73 5.60
N ALA A 38 -7.32 5.04 5.34
CA ALA A 38 -7.86 6.02 6.28
C ALA A 38 -9.34 5.76 6.59
N GLU A 39 -10.14 5.53 5.55
CA GLU A 39 -11.58 5.28 5.71
C GLU A 39 -11.86 3.94 6.43
N ALA A 40 -11.11 2.88 6.11
CA ALA A 40 -11.26 1.60 6.80
C ALA A 40 -10.90 1.70 8.29
N LEU A 41 -9.87 2.47 8.63
CA LEU A 41 -9.52 2.77 10.03
C LEU A 41 -10.60 3.60 10.72
N ALA A 42 -11.14 4.63 10.06
CA ALA A 42 -12.24 5.45 10.58
C ALA A 42 -13.50 4.62 10.88
N ARG A 43 -13.74 3.54 10.12
CA ARG A 43 -14.82 2.57 10.37
C ARG A 43 -14.51 1.55 11.46
N GLY A 44 -13.37 1.65 12.13
CA GLY A 44 -12.95 0.80 13.24
C GLY A 44 -12.30 -0.53 12.84
N HIS A 45 -11.91 -0.68 11.57
CA HIS A 45 -11.23 -1.90 11.08
C HIS A 45 -9.72 -1.86 11.37
N ARG A 46 -9.09 -3.04 11.29
CA ARG A 46 -7.62 -3.16 11.38
C ARG A 46 -7.06 -3.21 9.97
N VAL A 47 -6.19 -2.27 9.61
CA VAL A 47 -5.65 -2.15 8.26
C VAL A 47 -4.17 -2.54 8.23
N THR A 48 -3.80 -3.32 7.22
CA THR A 48 -2.40 -3.53 6.79
C THR A 48 -2.28 -3.04 5.36
N VAL A 49 -1.28 -2.23 5.08
CA VAL A 49 -0.96 -1.75 3.74
C VAL A 49 0.38 -2.35 3.33
N VAL A 50 0.41 -3.10 2.22
CA VAL A 50 1.64 -3.45 1.53
C VAL A 50 1.84 -2.41 0.45
N ARG A 51 2.93 -1.64 0.54
CA ARG A 51 3.14 -0.46 -0.31
C ARG A 51 4.39 -0.58 -1.14
N GLY A 52 4.26 -0.25 -2.41
CA GLY A 52 5.36 -0.11 -3.34
C GLY A 52 6.18 1.17 -3.13
N PRO A 53 7.16 1.47 -3.98
CA PRO A 53 7.94 2.70 -3.88
C PRO A 53 7.10 3.95 -4.22
N THR A 54 6.58 4.63 -3.20
CA THR A 54 5.80 5.88 -3.33
C THR A 54 6.13 6.86 -2.19
N THR A 55 5.90 8.15 -2.43
CA THR A 55 5.94 9.24 -1.44
C THR A 55 4.60 9.46 -0.74
N GLU A 56 3.53 8.75 -1.15
CA GLU A 56 2.21 8.85 -0.51
C GLU A 56 2.29 8.49 0.98
N ALA A 57 1.66 9.33 1.81
CA ALA A 57 1.58 9.09 3.24
C ALA A 57 0.43 8.13 3.56
N PHE A 58 0.73 7.03 4.25
CA PHE A 58 -0.29 6.13 4.79
C PHE A 58 -0.60 6.47 6.26
N PRO A 59 -1.84 6.24 6.73
CA PRO A 59 -2.20 6.52 8.13
C PRO A 59 -1.30 5.80 9.13
N ARG A 60 -0.80 6.52 10.15
CA ARG A 60 0.12 5.97 11.16
C ARG A 60 -0.45 4.78 11.96
N SER A 61 -1.77 4.68 12.05
CA SER A 61 -2.46 3.59 12.74
C SER A 61 -2.64 2.33 11.88
N ALA A 62 -2.33 2.39 10.57
CA ALA A 62 -2.21 1.20 9.74
C ALA A 62 -0.83 0.55 9.93
N ARG A 63 -0.77 -0.78 9.83
CA ARG A 63 0.52 -1.48 9.68
C ARG A 63 0.98 -1.32 8.23
N VAL A 64 2.12 -0.70 7.99
CA VAL A 64 2.65 -0.47 6.63
C VAL A 64 3.86 -1.36 6.37
N ILE A 65 3.88 -2.06 5.25
CA ILE A 65 4.94 -3.00 4.84
C ILE A 65 5.47 -2.51 3.48
N PRO A 66 6.71 -1.99 3.40
CA PRO A 66 7.30 -1.58 2.14
C PRO A 66 7.79 -2.78 1.33
N VAL A 67 7.53 -2.75 0.03
CA VAL A 67 8.02 -3.73 -0.96
C VAL A 67 8.48 -2.98 -2.21
N GLU A 68 9.24 -3.65 -3.07
CA GLU A 68 9.78 -3.04 -4.29
C GLU A 68 9.22 -3.68 -5.57
N ASP A 69 9.26 -5.01 -5.67
CA ASP A 69 8.82 -5.78 -6.83
C ASP A 69 7.47 -6.47 -6.60
N ALA A 70 6.88 -6.98 -7.68
CA ALA A 70 5.60 -7.67 -7.67
C ALA A 70 5.64 -9.03 -6.97
N ARG A 71 6.80 -9.67 -6.86
CA ARG A 71 6.95 -10.94 -6.12
C ARG A 71 6.80 -10.72 -4.61
N SER A 72 7.30 -9.59 -4.13
CA SER A 72 7.28 -9.22 -2.72
C SER A 72 5.96 -8.59 -2.28
N MET A 73 5.17 -8.08 -3.24
CA MET A 73 3.82 -7.52 -3.04
C MET A 73 2.80 -8.61 -2.71
#